data_AF-A0AAE1Z0L9-F1
#
_entry.id   AF-A0AAE1Z0L9-F1
#
_cell.length_a   1.000
_cell.length_b   1.000
_cell.length_c   1.000
_cell.angle_alpha   90.00
_cell.angle_beta   90.00
_cell.angle_gamma   90.00
#
_symmetry.space_group_name_H-M   'P 1'
#
loop_
_entity.id
_entity.type
_entity.pdbx_description
1 polymer ?
#
loop_
_entity_poly.entity_id
_entity_poly.type
_entity_poly.pdbx_seq_one_letter_code
_entity_poly.pdbx_strand_id
1 'polypeptide(L)'
;MEGKHWSPNRYDLLKKIGELTRSIIEDVCNDRLPALYIDQFSSYCTGDPGNCCCSYDLPKGKEILMLRKESQARRLDVLLRVLLIVQQLLQENKHGSKRDIYYMHPSVFTEQCVVDRAINDICILLQCSRHNLNVVSVGNG
;
A
#
# COMPACT_ATOMS: atom_id res chain seq x y z
N MET A 1 -18.71 -13.67 -21.61
CA MET A 1 -17.28 -13.78 -21.28
C MET A 1 -17.08 -13.17 -19.91
N GLU A 2 -17.27 -13.99 -18.87
CA GLU A 2 -17.11 -13.58 -17.47
C GLU A 2 -15.62 -13.53 -17.15
N GLY A 3 -15.10 -12.33 -16.88
CA GLY A 3 -13.72 -12.16 -16.42
C GLY A 3 -13.55 -12.87 -15.09
N LYS A 4 -12.65 -13.86 -15.04
CA LYS A 4 -12.27 -14.53 -13.80
C LYS A 4 -11.80 -13.48 -12.80
N HIS A 5 -12.60 -13.24 -11.77
CA HIS A 5 -12.32 -12.30 -10.71
C HIS A 5 -11.13 -12.81 -9.87
N TRP A 6 -9.91 -12.33 -10.16
CA TRP A 6 -8.71 -12.69 -9.41
C TRP A 6 -8.63 -11.87 -8.12
N SER A 7 -9.21 -12.38 -7.03
CA SER A 7 -8.86 -11.89 -5.70
C SER A 7 -7.48 -12.45 -5.33
N PRO A 8 -6.43 -11.63 -5.19
CA PRO A 8 -5.10 -12.15 -4.85
C PRO A 8 -5.15 -12.87 -3.51
N ASN A 9 -4.60 -14.08 -3.46
CA ASN A 9 -4.50 -14.82 -2.21
C ASN A 9 -3.49 -14.11 -1.30
N ARG A 10 -3.70 -14.18 0.01
CA ARG A 10 -2.77 -13.73 1.06
C ARG A 10 -1.33 -14.16 0.80
N TYR A 11 -1.14 -15.39 0.32
CA TYR A 11 0.18 -15.89 -0.08
C TYR A 11 0.80 -15.09 -1.24
N ASP A 12 0.01 -14.77 -2.27
CA ASP A 12 0.47 -13.97 -3.41
C ASP A 12 0.85 -12.54 -2.99
N LEU A 13 0.07 -11.95 -2.06
CA LEU A 13 0.38 -10.63 -1.51
C LEU A 13 1.69 -10.64 -0.72
N LEU A 14 1.89 -11.62 0.17
CA LEU A 14 3.14 -11.77 0.91
C LEU A 14 4.33 -12.01 -0.02
N LYS A 15 4.13 -12.77 -1.10
CA LYS A 15 5.15 -12.96 -2.15
C LYS A 15 5.50 -11.64 -2.84
N LYS A 16 4.50 -10.85 -3.28
CA LYS A 16 4.72 -9.53 -3.88
C LYS A 16 5.45 -8.57 -2.93
N ILE A 17 5.07 -8.55 -1.65
CA ILE A 17 5.76 -7.75 -0.62
C ILE A 17 7.22 -8.19 -0.50
N GLY A 18 7.49 -9.50 -0.49
CA GLY A 18 8.84 -10.04 -0.44
C GLY A 18 9.68 -9.69 -1.67
N GLU A 19 9.10 -9.74 -2.87
CA GLU A 19 9.75 -9.33 -4.13
C GLU A 19 10.08 -7.84 -4.14
N LEU A 20 9.13 -6.99 -3.73
CA LEU A 20 9.35 -5.54 -3.62
C LEU A 20 10.46 -5.21 -2.61
N THR A 21 10.43 -5.86 -1.44
CA THR A 21 11.46 -5.65 -0.41
C THR A 21 12.83 -6.11 -0.89
N ARG A 22 12.89 -7.26 -1.59
CA ARG A 22 14.13 -7.76 -2.20
C ARG A 22 14.69 -6.77 -3.22
N SER A 23 13.84 -6.23 -4.09
CA SER A 23 14.26 -5.22 -5.08
C SER A 23 14.87 -3.98 -4.42
N ILE A 24 14.26 -3.48 -3.34
CA ILE A 24 14.80 -2.34 -2.58
C ILE A 24 16.18 -2.68 -2.00
N ILE A 25 16.32 -3.86 -1.38
CA ILE A 25 17.59 -4.30 -0.79
C ILE A 25 18.66 -4.46 -1.87
N GLU A 26 18.32 -5.04 -3.01
CA GLU A 26 19.23 -5.17 -4.15
C GLU A 26 19.72 -3.81 -4.66
N ASP A 27 18.86 -2.80 -4.72
CA ASP A 27 19.29 -1.45 -5.07
C ASP A 27 20.29 -0.90 -4.06
N VAL A 28 19.99 -1.00 -2.76
CA VAL A 28 20.90 -0.55 -1.69
C VAL A 28 22.24 -1.28 -1.74
N CYS A 29 22.23 -2.61 -1.89
CA CYS A 29 23.45 -3.43 -1.94
C CYS A 29 24.34 -3.15 -3.15
N ASN A 30 23.77 -2.59 -4.23
CA ASN A 30 24.50 -2.23 -5.45
C ASN A 30 24.80 -0.72 -5.53
N ASP A 31 24.74 0.01 -4.40
CA ASP A 31 24.93 1.46 -4.32
C ASP A 31 24.00 2.27 -5.25
N ARG A 32 22.84 1.69 -5.61
CA ARG A 32 21.79 2.37 -6.35
C ARG A 32 20.80 2.99 -5.39
N LEU A 33 20.27 4.15 -5.77
CA LEU A 33 19.20 4.79 -5.02
C LEU A 33 17.91 3.99 -5.21
N PRO A 34 17.28 3.46 -4.14
CA PRO A 34 16.01 2.77 -4.25
C PRO A 34 14.95 3.69 -4.84
N ALA A 35 14.25 3.20 -5.85
CA ALA A 35 13.17 3.92 -6.52
C ALA A 35 11.91 3.05 -6.53
N LEU A 36 10.84 3.54 -5.90
CA LEU A 36 9.53 2.91 -6.00
C LEU A 36 8.66 3.65 -7.00
N TYR A 37 8.11 2.91 -7.95
CA TYR A 37 7.21 3.40 -8.98
C TYR A 37 5.78 3.12 -8.55
N ILE A 38 5.01 4.19 -8.30
CA ILE A 38 3.60 4.10 -7.91
C ILE A 38 2.77 4.71 -9.04
N ASP A 39 1.89 3.92 -9.63
CA ASP A 39 0.96 4.43 -10.63
C ASP A 39 -0.03 5.40 -9.98
N GLN A 40 -0.19 6.59 -10.58
CA GLN A 40 -1.12 7.61 -10.09
C GLN A 40 -2.46 7.47 -10.81
N PHE A 41 -3.53 7.32 -10.03
CA PHE A 41 -4.91 7.28 -10.52
C PHE A 41 -5.67 8.52 -10.06
N SER A 42 -6.59 9.03 -10.87
CA SER A 42 -7.37 10.23 -10.51
C SER A 42 -8.46 10.02 -9.49
N SER A 43 -8.90 8.77 -9.33
CA SER A 43 -9.98 8.38 -8.45
C SER A 43 -9.57 7.09 -7.77
N TYR A 44 -9.34 7.17 -6.46
CA TYR A 44 -9.27 6.00 -5.61
C TYR A 44 -10.70 5.57 -5.29
N CYS A 45 -11.01 4.27 -5.39
CA CYS A 45 -12.31 3.74 -4.96
C CYS A 45 -12.56 4.14 -3.50
N THR A 46 -13.47 5.08 -3.28
CA THR A 46 -14.02 5.44 -1.96
C THR A 46 -15.36 4.74 -1.68
N GLY A 47 -15.80 3.86 -2.59
CA GLY A 47 -17.12 3.21 -2.55
C GLY A 47 -17.23 1.95 -1.69
N ASP A 48 -18.48 1.63 -1.36
CA ASP A 48 -18.99 0.55 -0.49
C ASP A 48 -18.46 -0.86 -0.88
N PRO A 49 -18.25 -1.77 0.10
CA PRO A 49 -17.37 -2.94 -0.02
C PRO A 49 -17.90 -4.10 -0.88
N GLY A 50 -19.09 -3.96 -1.49
CA GLY A 50 -19.74 -5.03 -2.25
C GLY A 50 -19.60 -4.97 -3.77
N ASN A 51 -19.19 -3.83 -4.34
CA ASN A 51 -19.19 -3.64 -5.80
C ASN A 51 -18.08 -2.71 -6.32
N CYS A 52 -16.99 -2.51 -5.56
CA CYS A 52 -15.84 -1.78 -6.11
C CYS A 52 -15.07 -2.70 -7.07
N CYS A 53 -15.48 -2.66 -8.33
CA CYS A 53 -14.68 -3.07 -9.46
C CYS A 53 -13.69 -1.93 -9.73
N CYS A 54 -12.53 -1.89 -9.06
CA CYS A 54 -11.41 -1.07 -9.48
C CYS A 54 -10.92 -1.54 -10.86
N SER A 55 -11.66 -1.18 -11.90
CA SER A 55 -11.09 -0.90 -13.20
C SER A 55 -10.06 0.20 -12.94
N TYR A 56 -8.78 -0.16 -12.91
CA TYR A 56 -7.71 0.83 -12.93
C TYR A 56 -7.93 1.63 -14.22
N ASP A 57 -8.56 2.80 -14.15
CA ASP A 57 -8.52 3.77 -15.24
C ASP A 57 -7.07 3.92 -15.68
N LEU A 58 -6.80 4.22 -16.95
CA LEU A 58 -5.43 4.39 -17.42
C LEU A 58 -4.67 5.34 -16.46
N PRO A 59 -3.51 4.92 -15.91
CA PRO A 59 -2.78 5.72 -14.95
C PRO A 59 -2.47 7.08 -15.57
N LYS A 60 -2.80 8.16 -14.85
CA LYS A 60 -2.55 9.54 -15.32
C LYS A 60 -1.07 9.88 -15.30
N GLY A 61 -0.27 9.09 -14.60
CA GLY A 61 1.18 9.21 -14.54
C GLY A 61 1.80 8.15 -13.64
N LYS A 62 3.12 8.15 -13.56
CA LYS A 62 3.90 7.35 -12.61
C LYS A 62 4.60 8.28 -11.65
N GLU A 63 4.38 8.06 -10.36
CA GLU A 63 5.19 8.70 -9.33
C GLU A 63 6.42 7.85 -9.04
N ILE A 64 7.58 8.50 -8.91
CA ILE A 64 8.81 7.86 -8.47
C ILE A 64 9.15 8.39 -7.08
N LEU A 65 9.06 7.54 -6.07
CA LEU A 65 9.56 7.82 -4.73
C LEU A 65 11.04 7.43 -4.66
N MET A 66 11.90 8.42 -4.41
CA MET A 66 13.35 8.24 -4.29
C MET A 66 13.87 8.87 -3.00
N LEU A 67 14.95 8.31 -2.45
CA LEU A 67 15.72 8.88 -1.34
C LEU A 67 16.61 10.06 -1.77
N ARG A 68 16.09 11.00 -2.59
CA ARG A 68 16.85 12.17 -3.07
C ARG A 68 16.49 13.47 -2.36
N LYS A 69 15.22 13.62 -1.97
CA LYS A 69 14.69 14.81 -1.31
C LYS A 69 14.06 14.40 0.01
N GLU A 70 14.21 15.25 1.03
CA GLU A 70 13.67 15.00 2.37
C GLU A 70 12.17 14.69 2.37
N SER A 71 11.38 15.42 1.56
CA SER A 71 9.94 15.18 1.42
C SER A 71 9.61 13.80 0.83
N GLN A 72 10.39 13.34 -0.14
CA GLN A 72 10.23 12.01 -0.74
C GLN A 72 10.73 10.91 0.19
N ALA A 73 11.81 11.17 0.94
CA ALA A 73 12.31 10.25 1.96
C ALA A 73 11.29 10.05 3.08
N ARG A 74 10.65 11.13 3.56
CA ARG A 74 9.55 11.03 4.55
C ARG A 74 8.38 10.23 4.01
N ARG A 75 7.96 10.46 2.76
CA ARG A 75 6.87 9.70 2.15
C ARG A 75 7.23 8.21 2.00
N LEU A 76 8.46 7.91 1.62
CA LEU A 76 8.95 6.54 1.53
C LEU A 76 9.01 5.85 2.90
N ASP A 77 9.50 6.53 3.94
CA ASP A 77 9.52 6.02 5.32
C ASP A 77 8.11 5.66 5.81
N VAL A 78 7.12 6.54 5.60
CA VAL A 78 5.72 6.25 5.89
C VAL A 78 5.22 5.03 5.14
N LEU A 79 5.45 4.96 3.82
CA LEU A 79 4.99 3.87 2.97
C LEU A 79 5.57 2.52 3.44
N LEU A 80 6.88 2.46 3.71
CA LEU A 80 7.55 1.24 4.16
C LEU A 80 7.08 0.79 5.55
N ARG A 81 6.84 1.72 6.47
CA ARG A 81 6.28 1.39 7.80
C ARG A 81 4.88 0.82 7.70
N VAL A 82 4.02 1.42 6.88
CA VAL A 82 2.66 0.92 6.67
C VAL A 82 2.71 -0.44 5.96
N LEU A 83 3.59 -0.62 4.98
CA LEU A 83 3.80 -1.90 4.28
C LEU A 83 4.21 -3.01 5.26
N LEU A 84 5.12 -2.71 6.19
CA LEU A 84 5.53 -3.65 7.25
C LEU A 84 4.36 -4.04 8.16
N ILE A 85 3.55 -3.08 8.58
CA ILE A 85 2.37 -3.37 9.41
C ILE A 85 1.36 -4.23 8.63
N VAL A 86 1.10 -3.90 7.37
CA VAL A 86 0.23 -4.71 6.48
C VAL A 86 0.78 -6.13 6.32
N GLN A 87 2.09 -6.28 6.12
CA GLN A 87 2.75 -7.58 6.05
C GLN A 87 2.50 -8.40 7.34
N GLN A 88 2.66 -7.79 8.52
CA GLN A 88 2.40 -8.45 9.80
C GLN A 88 0.93 -8.87 9.95
N LEU A 89 -0.02 -7.99 9.59
CA LEU A 89 -1.45 -8.30 9.60
C LEU A 89 -1.78 -9.50 8.68
N LEU A 90 -1.17 -9.56 7.51
CA LEU A 90 -1.32 -10.68 6.57
C LEU A 90 -0.67 -11.97 7.12
N GLN A 91 0.52 -11.89 7.70
CA GLN A 91 1.22 -13.06 8.26
C GLN A 91 0.46 -13.67 9.44
N GLU A 92 0.03 -12.82 10.38
CA GLU A 92 -0.69 -13.22 11.59
C GLU A 92 -2.18 -13.47 11.36
N ASN A 93 -2.68 -13.17 10.15
CA ASN A 93 -4.10 -13.20 9.80
C ASN A 93 -4.97 -12.33 10.74
N LYS A 94 -4.42 -11.20 11.20
CA LYS A 94 -5.10 -10.22 12.04
C LYS A 94 -5.63 -9.09 11.18
N HIS A 95 -6.70 -8.46 11.65
CA HIS A 95 -7.28 -7.27 11.03
C HIS A 95 -6.93 -6.04 11.86
N GLY A 96 -6.67 -4.94 11.18
CA GLY A 96 -6.41 -3.63 11.80
C GLY A 96 -7.20 -2.54 11.11
N SER A 97 -7.62 -1.53 11.85
CA SER A 97 -8.21 -0.32 11.28
C SER A 97 -7.14 0.70 10.89
N LYS A 98 -7.53 1.69 10.07
CA LYS A 98 -6.69 2.87 9.81
C LYS A 98 -6.20 3.54 11.10
N ARG A 99 -7.07 3.59 12.13
CA ARG A 99 -6.74 4.22 13.42
C ARG A 99 -5.72 3.39 14.19
N ASP A 100 -5.85 2.07 14.17
CA ASP A 100 -4.89 1.18 14.82
C ASP A 100 -3.50 1.36 14.22
N ILE A 101 -3.40 1.41 12.89
CA ILE A 101 -2.14 1.69 12.18
C ILE A 101 -1.59 3.06 12.58
N TYR A 102 -2.42 4.11 12.58
CA TYR A 102 -2.01 5.47 12.95
C TYR A 102 -1.41 5.54 14.36
N TYR A 103 -1.97 4.83 15.33
CA TYR A 103 -1.50 4.86 16.71
C TYR A 103 -0.20 4.06 16.96
N MET A 104 0.27 3.26 16.00
CA MET A 104 1.56 2.56 16.12
C MET A 104 2.76 3.53 16.11
N HIS A 105 2.70 4.59 15.29
CA HIS A 105 3.79 5.56 15.13
C HIS A 105 3.28 7.00 14.94
N PRO A 106 2.65 7.61 15.96
CA PRO A 106 1.99 8.91 15.82
C PRO A 106 2.96 10.05 15.45
N SER A 107 4.22 9.98 15.92
CA SER A 107 5.25 10.97 15.59
C SER A 107 5.68 10.94 14.12
N VAL A 108 5.63 9.77 13.48
CA VAL A 108 5.98 9.61 12.07
C VAL A 108 4.81 9.99 11.17
N PHE A 109 3.63 9.46 11.47
CA PHE A 109 2.46 9.61 10.61
C PHE A 109 1.85 10.99 10.66
N THR A 110 1.94 11.67 11.81
CA THR A 110 1.39 13.00 12.12
C THR A 110 -0.14 13.11 11.97
N GLU A 111 -0.69 12.72 10.82
CA GLU A 111 -2.09 12.78 10.46
C GLU A 111 -2.60 11.42 9.94
N GLN A 112 -3.86 11.08 10.20
CA GLN A 112 -4.47 9.85 9.68
C GLN A 112 -4.59 9.84 8.14
N CYS A 113 -4.62 11.01 7.50
CA CYS A 113 -4.68 11.13 6.04
C CYS A 113 -3.40 10.60 5.37
N VAL A 114 -2.25 10.70 6.07
CA VAL A 114 -0.94 10.21 5.61
C VAL A 114 -0.94 8.69 5.58
N VAL A 115 -1.51 8.06 6.62
CA VAL A 115 -1.68 6.60 6.69
C VAL A 115 -2.64 6.12 5.59
N ASP A 116 -3.76 6.82 5.38
CA ASP A 116 -4.73 6.45 4.36
C ASP A 116 -4.12 6.49 2.94
N ARG A 117 -3.36 7.55 2.63
CA ARG A 117 -2.61 7.64 1.38
C ARG A 117 -1.63 6.48 1.20
N ALA A 118 -0.87 6.14 2.24
CA ALA A 118 0.08 5.03 2.18
C ALA A 118 -0.62 3.68 1.96
N ILE A 119 -1.76 3.45 2.60
CA ILE A 119 -2.59 2.25 2.35
C ILE A 119 -3.02 2.19 0.88
N ASN A 120 -3.48 3.30 0.31
CA ASN A 120 -3.88 3.35 -1.10
C ASN A 120 -2.71 3.11 -2.05
N ASP A 121 -1.54 3.70 -1.78
CA ASP A 121 -0.31 3.46 -2.54
C ASP A 121 0.09 1.97 -2.49
N ILE A 122 -0.07 1.29 -1.35
CA ILE A 122 0.19 -0.16 -1.21
C ILE A 122 -0.83 -0.99 -2.02
N CYS A 123 -2.11 -0.62 -2.00
CA CYS A 123 -3.14 -1.26 -2.83
C CYS A 123 -2.75 -1.23 -4.32
N ILE A 124 -2.24 -0.08 -4.80
CA ILE A 124 -1.73 0.06 -6.16
C ILE A 124 -0.52 -0.85 -6.40
N LEU A 125 0.49 -0.78 -5.54
CA LEU A 125 1.73 -1.55 -5.67
C LEU A 125 1.47 -3.05 -5.70
N LEU A 126 0.53 -3.53 -4.88
CA LEU A 126 0.17 -4.94 -4.79
C LEU A 126 -0.94 -5.35 -5.76
N GLN A 127 -1.53 -4.39 -6.48
CA GLN A 127 -2.68 -4.55 -7.37
C GLN A 127 -3.84 -5.28 -6.68
N CYS A 128 -4.19 -4.82 -5.49
CA CYS A 128 -5.27 -5.37 -4.69
C CYS A 128 -6.14 -4.26 -4.12
N SER A 129 -7.27 -4.65 -3.54
CA SER A 129 -8.11 -3.72 -2.81
C SER A 129 -7.64 -3.60 -1.35
N ARG A 130 -8.20 -2.62 -0.62
CA ARG A 130 -7.96 -2.42 0.81
C ARG A 130 -8.39 -3.63 1.66
N HIS A 131 -9.47 -4.32 1.28
CA HIS A 131 -9.97 -5.48 2.03
C HIS A 131 -9.01 -6.67 1.96
N ASN A 132 -8.21 -6.78 0.88
CA ASN A 132 -7.20 -7.83 0.76
C ASN A 132 -5.99 -7.60 1.66
N LEU A 133 -5.81 -6.39 2.22
CA LEU A 133 -4.68 -6.03 3.10
C LEU A 133 -4.96 -6.32 4.59
N ASN A 134 -6.09 -6.95 4.92
CA ASN A 134 -6.62 -7.06 6.27
C ASN A 134 -6.81 -5.69 6.98
N VAL A 135 -6.96 -4.60 6.20
CA VAL A 135 -7.25 -3.27 6.72
C VAL A 135 -8.73 -2.97 6.58
N VAL A 136 -9.42 -2.85 7.72
CA VAL A 136 -10.88 -2.64 7.74
C VAL A 136 -11.22 -1.16 7.95
N SER A 137 -12.29 -0.71 7.29
CA SER A 137 -12.87 0.60 7.58
C SER A 137 -13.73 0.47 8.83
N VAL A 138 -13.46 1.31 9.83
CA VAL A 138 -14.37 1.51 10.96
C VAL A 138 -15.37 2.58 10.55
N GLY A 139 -16.35 2.20 9.73
CA GLY A 139 -17.55 3.00 9.51
C GLY A 139 -18.50 2.80 10.68
N ASN A 140 -18.96 3.88 11.31
CA ASN A 140 -20.21 3.79 12.05
C ASN A 140 -21.30 3.49 11.01
N GLY A 141 -22.04 2.39 11.22
CA GLY A 141 -23.11 1.94 10.32
C GLY A 141 -24.26 2.93 10.17
#